data_AF-A0AA35XZ14-F1
#
_entry.id   AF-A0AA35XZ14-F1
#
_cell.length_a   1.000
_cell.length_b   1.000
_cell.length_c   1.000
_cell.angle_alpha   90.00
_cell.angle_beta   90.00
_cell.angle_gamma   90.00
#
_symmetry.space_group_name_H-M   'P 1'
#
loop_
_entity.id
_entity.type
_entity.pdbx_description
1 polymer ?
#
loop_
_entity_poly.entity_id
_entity_poly.type
_entity_poly.pdbx_seq_one_letter_code
_entity_poly.pdbx_strand_id
1 'polypeptide(L)'
;MMKPNFISRLPRPAMTAIGGVAGFTAYFSMYAFRKPVAADTFAGVAPFLHGLDYKSAVIIMQIAGYALSKLIGIRVVAQFGRTGRGYAIIGLVSIAWAALILFAVAPAPWNAAFFLLNGLPLGMIWGLVFSYLEGRRESDILGAILCASFIFSSGVMKSVGEVMVRSGISIWWMPAAVGAVFFPLLLLSVWALESLPPPDAQDEKERMPRVPMFRAERMAMLRANWMMIFPLVAGYVMLTAIRDFRDNFAPELWQAAGYRDIAALFTESEVPVAIGVLVVLAALNRVRANLVALQAMQVLIILGALMLAGATASFQFGLISGLLWMMLSGMGLYLAYTPFNAMLFDRMIAAIGKPGNSGFLIYVSDAAGYCGSVGVIVLRNAYGTSGNWLSFYVAFAYATAAIVTGFGLLSLFVAHWRLKEGAPARVTRP
;
A
#
# COMPACT_ATOMS: atom_id res chain seq x y z
N MET A 1 -18.90 -12.86 -26.23
CA MET A 1 -18.54 -11.72 -27.11
C MET A 1 -18.97 -10.43 -26.42
N MET A 2 -18.03 -9.65 -25.86
CA MET A 2 -18.35 -8.32 -25.33
C MET A 2 -18.59 -7.37 -26.51
N LYS A 3 -19.68 -6.60 -26.47
CA LYS A 3 -19.99 -5.57 -27.47
C LYS A 3 -18.80 -4.60 -27.60
N PRO A 4 -18.51 -4.06 -28.79
CA PRO A 4 -17.48 -3.04 -28.96
C PRO A 4 -17.81 -1.85 -28.06
N ASN A 5 -17.01 -1.67 -27.01
CA ASN A 5 -17.22 -0.65 -26.00
C ASN A 5 -16.69 0.69 -26.52
N PHE A 6 -17.33 1.81 -26.20
CA PHE A 6 -16.94 3.13 -26.74
C PHE A 6 -15.44 3.45 -26.51
N ILE A 7 -14.89 2.96 -25.39
CA ILE A 7 -13.48 3.11 -25.02
C ILE A 7 -12.53 2.48 -26.04
N SER A 8 -12.90 1.37 -26.70
CA SER A 8 -12.02 0.70 -27.67
C SER A 8 -11.80 1.50 -28.95
N ARG A 9 -12.59 2.56 -29.18
CA ARG A 9 -12.45 3.48 -30.31
C ARG A 9 -11.60 4.70 -30.00
N LEU A 10 -11.18 4.87 -28.74
CA LEU A 10 -10.40 6.02 -28.32
C LEU A 10 -8.90 5.85 -28.63
N PRO A 11 -8.16 6.96 -28.82
CA PRO A 11 -6.70 6.92 -28.91
C PRO A 11 -6.08 6.29 -27.65
N ARG A 12 -4.95 5.59 -27.80
CA ARG A 12 -4.26 4.92 -26.67
C ARG A 12 -4.02 5.82 -25.45
N PRO A 13 -3.55 7.08 -25.58
CA PRO A 13 -3.37 7.95 -24.42
C PRO A 13 -4.67 8.19 -23.63
N ALA A 14 -5.80 8.32 -24.34
CA ALA A 14 -7.11 8.49 -23.71
C ALA A 14 -7.56 7.20 -22.99
N MET A 15 -7.32 6.03 -23.58
CA MET A 15 -7.58 4.75 -22.91
C MET A 15 -6.73 4.56 -21.64
N THR A 16 -5.44 4.90 -21.70
CA THR A 16 -4.55 4.86 -20.53
C THR A 16 -5.01 5.83 -19.45
N ALA A 17 -5.40 7.05 -19.82
CA ALA A 17 -5.93 8.03 -18.88
C ALA A 17 -7.22 7.54 -18.21
N ILE A 18 -8.17 7.01 -18.98
CA ILE A 18 -9.42 6.45 -18.43
C ILE A 18 -9.13 5.28 -17.50
N GLY A 19 -8.26 4.34 -17.90
CA GLY A 19 -7.88 3.21 -17.05
C GLY A 19 -7.18 3.65 -15.77
N GLY A 20 -6.27 4.63 -15.86
CA GLY A 20 -5.59 5.19 -14.71
C GLY A 20 -6.55 5.89 -13.74
N VAL A 21 -7.44 6.74 -14.25
CA VAL A 21 -8.46 7.44 -13.44
C VAL A 21 -9.43 6.42 -12.83
N ALA A 22 -9.96 5.48 -13.61
CA ALA A 22 -10.89 4.48 -13.11
C ALA A 22 -10.24 3.57 -12.05
N GLY A 23 -9.00 3.15 -12.26
CA GLY A 23 -8.23 2.36 -11.29
C GLY A 23 -7.94 3.13 -10.00
N PHE A 24 -7.50 4.39 -10.13
CA PHE A 24 -7.32 5.30 -9.00
C PHE A 24 -8.63 5.47 -8.23
N THR A 25 -9.72 5.81 -8.90
CA THR A 25 -11.02 6.07 -8.30
C THR A 25 -11.62 4.82 -7.65
N ALA A 26 -11.46 3.65 -8.24
CA ALA A 26 -11.92 2.39 -7.65
C ALA A 26 -11.20 2.11 -6.33
N TYR A 27 -9.87 2.24 -6.33
CA TYR A 27 -9.08 1.98 -5.13
C TYR A 27 -9.26 3.08 -4.06
N PHE A 28 -9.38 4.33 -4.49
CA PHE A 28 -9.73 5.46 -3.63
C PHE A 28 -11.09 5.27 -2.95
N SER A 29 -12.10 4.85 -3.70
CA SER A 29 -13.43 4.58 -3.15
C SER A 29 -13.43 3.38 -2.19
N MET A 30 -12.60 2.37 -2.45
CA MET A 30 -12.44 1.24 -1.54
C MET A 30 -11.88 1.67 -0.17
N TYR A 31 -11.01 2.68 -0.12
CA TYR A 31 -10.45 3.19 1.14
C TYR A 31 -11.52 3.73 2.10
N ALA A 32 -12.69 4.13 1.59
CA ALA A 32 -13.85 4.53 2.39
C ALA A 32 -14.33 3.42 3.34
N PHE A 33 -14.13 2.15 2.97
CA PHE A 33 -14.54 0.99 3.77
C PHE A 33 -13.44 0.51 4.73
N ARG A 34 -12.30 1.22 4.76
CA ARG A 34 -11.10 0.82 5.49
C ARG A 34 -10.63 1.86 6.51
N LYS A 35 -10.46 3.10 6.07
CA LYS A 35 -9.67 4.12 6.80
C LYS A 35 -10.44 5.09 7.70
N PRO A 36 -11.74 5.38 7.52
CA PRO A 36 -12.44 6.35 8.38
C PRO A 36 -12.32 6.03 9.87
N VAL A 37 -12.35 4.74 10.26
CA VAL A 37 -12.23 4.33 11.67
C VAL A 37 -10.96 4.84 12.37
N ALA A 38 -9.89 5.06 11.60
CA ALA A 38 -8.62 5.53 12.15
C ALA A 38 -8.58 7.05 12.41
N ALA A 39 -9.62 7.79 12.03
CA ALA A 39 -9.76 9.22 12.33
C ALA A 39 -10.00 9.47 13.83
N ASP A 40 -10.70 8.54 14.50
CA ASP A 40 -11.03 8.65 15.92
C ASP A 40 -9.94 8.01 16.81
N THR A 41 -9.84 8.45 18.07
CA THR A 41 -8.91 7.89 19.07
C THR A 41 -9.56 6.86 19.99
N PHE A 42 -10.89 6.77 19.96
CA PHE A 42 -11.74 5.99 20.86
C PHE A 42 -11.47 6.28 22.34
N ALA A 43 -11.22 7.54 22.67
CA ALA A 43 -10.97 7.98 24.02
C ALA A 43 -12.14 7.61 24.95
N GLY A 44 -11.83 6.95 26.08
CA GLY A 44 -12.82 6.53 27.07
C GLY A 44 -13.55 5.21 26.76
N VAL A 45 -13.27 4.55 25.62
CA VAL A 45 -13.77 3.20 25.35
C VAL A 45 -12.96 2.18 26.16
N ALA A 46 -13.66 1.22 26.78
CA ALA A 46 -13.02 0.17 27.56
C ALA A 46 -11.97 -0.59 26.71
N PRO A 47 -10.79 -0.90 27.28
CA PRO A 47 -9.78 -1.71 26.60
C PRO A 47 -10.35 -3.05 26.14
N PHE A 48 -9.79 -3.57 25.05
CA PHE A 48 -10.02 -4.93 24.62
C PHE A 48 -9.28 -5.92 25.55
N LEU A 49 -9.40 -7.22 25.28
CA LEU A 49 -8.77 -8.30 26.06
C LEU A 49 -7.31 -7.97 26.44
N HIS A 50 -6.94 -8.28 27.69
CA HIS A 50 -5.59 -8.11 28.25
C HIS A 50 -5.04 -6.67 28.25
N GLY A 51 -5.93 -5.67 28.32
CA GLY A 51 -5.52 -4.26 28.44
C GLY A 51 -5.06 -3.62 27.12
N LEU A 52 -5.29 -4.30 25.98
CA LEU A 52 -5.04 -3.75 24.66
C LEU A 52 -5.99 -2.56 24.42
N ASP A 53 -5.45 -1.40 24.03
CA ASP A 53 -6.28 -0.24 23.71
C ASP A 53 -7.25 -0.57 22.57
N TYR A 54 -8.47 -0.05 22.68
CA TYR A 54 -9.57 -0.40 21.78
C TYR A 54 -9.23 -0.12 20.30
N LYS A 55 -8.62 1.04 20.02
CA LYS A 55 -8.20 1.40 18.66
C LYS A 55 -7.17 0.41 18.12
N SER A 56 -6.13 0.07 18.86
CA SER A 56 -5.17 -0.94 18.41
C SER A 56 -5.82 -2.29 18.18
N ALA A 57 -6.80 -2.69 19.00
CA ALA A 57 -7.54 -3.93 18.76
C ALA A 57 -8.26 -3.90 17.41
N VAL A 58 -8.98 -2.82 17.10
CA VAL A 58 -9.64 -2.61 15.79
C VAL A 58 -8.62 -2.70 14.65
N ILE A 59 -7.49 -2.00 14.75
CA ILE A 59 -6.46 -1.98 13.72
C ILE A 59 -5.79 -3.36 13.56
N ILE A 60 -5.48 -4.05 14.66
CA ILE A 60 -4.91 -5.40 14.63
C ILE A 60 -5.87 -6.38 13.96
N MET A 61 -7.17 -6.36 14.31
CA MET A 61 -8.18 -7.23 13.69
C MET A 61 -8.26 -6.97 12.17
N GLN A 62 -8.25 -5.71 11.76
CA GLN A 62 -8.27 -5.35 10.34
C GLN A 62 -7.01 -5.84 9.59
N ILE A 63 -5.82 -5.63 10.18
CA ILE A 63 -4.55 -6.06 9.59
C ILE A 63 -4.44 -7.59 9.54
N ALA A 64 -4.91 -8.30 10.57
CA ALA A 64 -5.00 -9.75 10.56
C ALA A 64 -5.89 -10.25 9.41
N GLY A 65 -6.99 -9.56 9.15
CA GLY A 65 -7.85 -9.80 7.98
C GLY A 65 -7.09 -9.66 6.67
N TYR A 66 -6.31 -8.57 6.50
CA TYR A 66 -5.45 -8.37 5.33
C TYR A 66 -4.38 -9.45 5.17
N ALA A 67 -3.72 -9.83 6.26
CA ALA A 67 -2.69 -10.87 6.23
C ALA A 67 -3.29 -12.21 5.78
N LEU A 68 -4.43 -12.62 6.35
CA LEU A 68 -5.14 -13.83 5.96
C LEU A 68 -5.60 -13.76 4.50
N SER A 69 -6.10 -12.61 4.07
CA SER A 69 -6.48 -12.34 2.68
C SER A 69 -5.31 -12.54 1.71
N LYS A 70 -4.10 -12.09 2.04
CA LYS A 70 -2.91 -12.29 1.21
C LYS A 70 -2.50 -13.75 1.13
N LEU A 71 -2.61 -14.51 2.22
CA LEU A 71 -2.34 -15.96 2.23
C LEU A 71 -3.32 -16.73 1.33
N ILE A 72 -4.60 -16.37 1.38
CA ILE A 72 -5.65 -16.95 0.51
C ILE A 72 -5.46 -16.50 -0.95
N GLY A 73 -5.16 -15.22 -1.15
CA GLY A 73 -5.03 -14.55 -2.44
C GLY A 73 -3.96 -15.15 -3.35
N ILE A 74 -2.88 -15.72 -2.79
CA ILE A 74 -1.84 -16.44 -3.55
C ILE A 74 -2.45 -17.55 -4.42
N ARG A 75 -3.52 -18.21 -3.97
CA ARG A 75 -4.23 -19.25 -4.73
C ARG A 75 -5.40 -18.68 -5.51
N VAL A 76 -6.19 -17.81 -4.88
CA VAL A 76 -7.49 -17.36 -5.42
C VAL A 76 -7.33 -16.34 -6.55
N VAL A 77 -6.47 -15.33 -6.41
CA VAL A 77 -6.26 -14.31 -7.47
C VAL A 77 -5.58 -14.92 -8.69
N ALA A 78 -4.72 -15.93 -8.49
CA ALA A 78 -4.11 -16.68 -9.58
C ALA A 78 -5.12 -17.52 -10.40
N GLN A 79 -6.30 -17.80 -9.84
CA GLN A 79 -7.39 -18.54 -10.50
C GLN A 79 -8.43 -17.63 -11.15
N PHE A 80 -8.49 -16.35 -10.75
CA PHE A 80 -9.40 -15.39 -11.38
C PHE A 80 -8.89 -15.02 -12.77
N GLY A 81 -9.60 -15.52 -13.78
CA GLY A 81 -9.45 -15.07 -15.16
C GLY A 81 -9.87 -13.61 -15.36
N ARG A 82 -10.00 -13.18 -16.62
CA ARG A 82 -10.43 -11.81 -16.96
C ARG A 82 -11.92 -11.57 -16.74
N THR A 83 -12.71 -12.63 -16.60
CA THR A 83 -14.17 -12.60 -16.45
C THR A 83 -14.60 -12.54 -15.00
N GLY A 84 -15.59 -11.70 -14.69
CA GLY A 84 -16.23 -11.64 -13.37
C GLY A 84 -15.51 -10.78 -12.32
N ARG A 85 -14.46 -10.05 -12.69
CA ARG A 85 -13.65 -9.23 -11.78
C ARG A 85 -14.44 -8.08 -11.16
N GLY A 86 -15.27 -7.40 -11.92
CA GLY A 86 -16.12 -6.31 -11.43
C GLY A 86 -17.12 -6.80 -10.40
N TYR A 87 -17.78 -7.93 -10.65
CA TYR A 87 -18.67 -8.57 -9.67
C TYR A 87 -17.91 -8.98 -8.40
N ALA A 88 -16.69 -9.50 -8.52
CA ALA A 88 -15.85 -9.82 -7.36
C ALA A 88 -15.50 -8.57 -6.54
N ILE A 89 -15.10 -7.46 -7.18
CA ILE A 89 -14.81 -6.19 -6.48
C ILE A 89 -16.05 -5.70 -5.71
N ILE A 90 -17.20 -5.63 -6.39
CA ILE A 90 -18.44 -5.14 -5.78
C ILE A 90 -18.88 -6.06 -4.64
N GLY A 91 -18.84 -7.39 -4.84
CA GLY A 91 -19.22 -8.37 -3.82
C GLY A 91 -18.32 -8.31 -2.59
N LEU A 92 -17.00 -8.28 -2.77
CA LEU A 92 -16.04 -8.19 -1.67
C LEU A 92 -16.19 -6.87 -0.88
N VAL A 93 -16.33 -5.73 -1.56
CA VAL A 93 -16.56 -4.45 -0.88
C VAL A 93 -17.90 -4.43 -0.16
N SER A 94 -18.95 -5.04 -0.73
CA SER A 94 -20.27 -5.14 -0.07
C SER A 94 -20.21 -5.99 1.21
N ILE A 95 -19.45 -7.10 1.21
CA ILE A 95 -19.19 -7.90 2.42
C ILE A 95 -18.44 -7.07 3.45
N ALA A 96 -17.41 -6.32 3.02
CA ALA A 96 -16.66 -5.44 3.91
C ALA A 96 -17.55 -4.35 4.53
N TRP A 97 -18.50 -3.82 3.76
CA TRP A 97 -19.45 -2.82 4.20
C TRP A 97 -20.47 -3.39 5.18
N ALA A 98 -20.99 -4.59 4.94
CA ALA A 98 -21.85 -5.29 5.89
C ALA A 98 -21.14 -5.51 7.24
N ALA A 99 -19.85 -5.85 7.23
CA ALA A 99 -19.06 -5.94 8.45
C ALA A 99 -18.94 -4.60 9.21
N LEU A 100 -18.90 -3.46 8.52
CA LEU A 100 -18.92 -2.14 9.16
C LEU A 100 -20.29 -1.81 9.77
N ILE A 101 -21.39 -2.28 9.17
CA ILE A 101 -22.73 -2.14 9.76
C ILE A 101 -22.82 -3.00 11.03
N LEU A 102 -22.29 -4.24 10.99
CA LEU A 102 -22.21 -5.10 12.17
C LEU A 102 -21.36 -4.48 13.29
N PHE A 103 -20.24 -3.84 12.95
CA PHE A 103 -19.45 -3.05 13.88
C PHE A 103 -20.25 -1.94 14.56
N ALA A 104 -21.11 -1.24 13.80
CA ALA A 104 -21.90 -0.13 14.32
C ALA A 104 -23.00 -0.55 15.31
N VAL A 105 -23.57 -1.75 15.12
CA VAL A 105 -24.69 -2.26 15.95
C VAL A 105 -24.23 -3.13 17.11
N ALA A 106 -23.06 -3.78 17.00
CA ALA A 106 -22.55 -4.65 18.05
C ALA A 106 -21.99 -3.85 19.24
N PRO A 107 -22.07 -4.38 20.47
CA PRO A 107 -21.56 -3.69 21.65
C PRO A 107 -20.02 -3.63 21.65
N ALA A 108 -19.49 -2.49 22.05
CA ALA A 108 -18.07 -2.36 22.41
C ALA A 108 -17.78 -3.15 23.71
N PRO A 109 -16.60 -3.77 23.85
CA PRO A 109 -15.46 -3.72 22.93
C PRO A 109 -15.47 -4.82 21.84
N TRP A 110 -16.46 -5.74 21.86
CA TRP A 110 -16.50 -6.93 20.99
C TRP A 110 -16.71 -6.62 19.52
N ASN A 111 -17.34 -5.50 19.21
CA ASN A 111 -17.52 -5.02 17.84
C ASN A 111 -16.19 -4.87 17.06
N ALA A 112 -15.04 -4.70 17.74
CA ALA A 112 -13.72 -4.69 17.09
C ALA A 112 -13.44 -5.96 16.26
N ALA A 113 -14.01 -7.11 16.62
CA ALA A 113 -13.83 -8.36 15.87
C ALA A 113 -14.39 -8.29 14.43
N PHE A 114 -15.39 -7.45 14.16
CA PHE A 114 -15.93 -7.28 12.81
C PHE A 114 -14.92 -6.64 11.85
N PHE A 115 -13.87 -5.99 12.37
CA PHE A 115 -12.79 -5.50 11.52
C PHE A 115 -11.96 -6.62 10.90
N LEU A 116 -11.95 -7.83 11.48
CA LEU A 116 -11.38 -9.01 10.82
C LEU A 116 -12.18 -9.39 9.56
N LEU A 117 -13.51 -9.41 9.68
CA LEU A 117 -14.43 -9.68 8.57
C LEU A 117 -14.45 -8.55 7.53
N ASN A 118 -14.14 -7.33 7.93
CA ASN A 118 -13.92 -6.20 7.02
C ASN A 118 -12.59 -6.30 6.27
N GLY A 119 -11.47 -6.59 6.98
CA GLY A 119 -10.14 -6.63 6.38
C GLY A 119 -9.95 -7.76 5.38
N LEU A 120 -10.52 -8.95 5.65
CA LEU A 120 -10.40 -10.13 4.81
C LEU A 120 -10.80 -9.92 3.34
N PRO A 121 -12.01 -9.43 3.01
CA PRO A 121 -12.40 -9.20 1.61
C PRO A 121 -11.61 -8.06 0.96
N LEU A 122 -11.29 -7.00 1.73
CA LEU A 122 -10.61 -5.81 1.21
C LEU A 122 -9.14 -6.08 0.81
N GLY A 123 -8.47 -7.05 1.42
CA GLY A 123 -7.08 -7.41 1.11
C GLY A 123 -6.84 -7.91 -0.33
N MET A 124 -7.89 -8.33 -1.04
CA MET A 124 -7.84 -8.79 -2.44
C MET A 124 -8.08 -7.68 -3.48
N ILE A 125 -8.65 -6.53 -3.07
CA ILE A 125 -9.13 -5.52 -4.02
C ILE A 125 -7.99 -4.92 -4.84
N TRP A 126 -6.81 -4.68 -4.23
CA TRP A 126 -5.67 -4.14 -4.96
C TRP A 126 -5.30 -5.02 -6.16
N GLY A 127 -5.20 -6.34 -5.96
CA GLY A 127 -4.85 -7.28 -7.02
C GLY A 127 -5.92 -7.34 -8.11
N LEU A 128 -7.21 -7.30 -7.73
CA LEU A 128 -8.31 -7.27 -8.69
C LEU A 128 -8.32 -6.00 -9.54
N VAL A 129 -8.12 -4.82 -8.93
CA VAL A 129 -8.04 -3.55 -9.66
C VAL A 129 -6.79 -3.50 -10.54
N PHE A 130 -5.63 -3.86 -9.99
CA PHE A 130 -4.37 -3.89 -10.74
C PHE A 130 -4.44 -4.84 -11.94
N SER A 131 -5.18 -5.94 -11.84
CA SER A 131 -5.34 -6.89 -12.94
C SER A 131 -5.98 -6.32 -14.22
N TYR A 132 -6.70 -5.19 -14.15
CA TYR A 132 -7.22 -4.47 -15.32
C TYR A 132 -6.16 -3.60 -16.02
N LEU A 133 -5.21 -3.12 -15.22
CA LEU A 133 -4.18 -2.16 -15.61
C LEU A 133 -2.90 -2.86 -16.06
N GLU A 134 -2.65 -4.05 -15.51
CA GLU A 134 -1.48 -4.86 -15.83
C GLU A 134 -1.52 -5.46 -17.24
N GLY A 135 -0.35 -5.92 -17.69
CA GLY A 135 -0.20 -6.57 -18.99
C GLY A 135 -0.19 -5.61 -20.17
N ARG A 136 -0.20 -4.29 -19.93
CA ARG A 136 -0.10 -3.23 -20.94
C ARG A 136 1.31 -2.66 -21.01
N ARG A 137 1.68 -2.01 -22.12
CA ARG A 137 2.95 -1.26 -22.21
C ARG A 137 3.05 -0.18 -21.13
N GLU A 138 1.94 0.50 -20.85
CA GLU A 138 1.81 1.56 -19.84
C GLU A 138 1.58 1.05 -18.40
N SER A 139 1.73 -0.26 -18.14
CA SER A 139 1.52 -0.85 -16.80
C SER A 139 2.30 -0.13 -15.69
N ASP A 140 3.51 0.36 -16.00
CA ASP A 140 4.39 1.01 -15.03
C ASP A 140 3.80 2.37 -14.58
N ILE A 141 3.22 3.14 -15.51
CA ILE A 141 2.56 4.43 -15.20
C ILE A 141 1.24 4.17 -14.48
N LEU A 142 0.45 3.22 -14.96
CA LEU A 142 -0.83 2.86 -14.34
C LEU A 142 -0.64 2.32 -12.92
N GLY A 143 0.41 1.53 -12.69
CA GLY A 143 0.81 1.07 -11.36
C GLY A 143 1.22 2.22 -10.45
N ALA A 144 1.97 3.21 -10.94
CA ALA A 144 2.33 4.39 -10.17
C ALA A 144 1.09 5.24 -9.79
N ILE A 145 0.15 5.44 -10.72
CA ILE A 145 -1.13 6.12 -10.46
C ILE A 145 -1.93 5.38 -9.38
N LEU A 146 -2.02 4.05 -9.49
CA LEU A 146 -2.69 3.23 -8.49
C LEU A 146 -1.99 3.31 -7.13
N CYS A 147 -0.66 3.35 -7.07
CA CYS A 147 0.07 3.53 -5.81
C CYS A 147 -0.18 4.91 -5.18
N ALA A 148 -0.22 5.98 -5.97
CA ALA A 148 -0.53 7.30 -5.46
C ALA A 148 -1.93 7.40 -4.84
N SER A 149 -2.87 6.59 -5.32
CA SER A 149 -4.20 6.52 -4.72
C SER A 149 -4.12 6.16 -3.24
N PHE A 150 -3.31 5.20 -2.79
CA PHE A 150 -3.30 4.82 -1.37
C PHE A 150 -2.69 5.86 -0.45
N ILE A 151 -1.78 6.70 -0.97
CA ILE A 151 -1.14 7.79 -0.22
C ILE A 151 -2.21 8.83 0.11
N PHE A 152 -2.89 9.29 -0.93
CA PHE A 152 -3.89 10.35 -0.84
C PHE A 152 -5.19 9.88 -0.17
N SER A 153 -5.68 8.68 -0.51
CA SER A 153 -7.02 8.22 -0.11
C SER A 153 -7.18 8.14 1.40
N SER A 154 -6.15 7.69 2.12
CA SER A 154 -6.24 7.54 3.58
C SER A 154 -6.53 8.87 4.27
N GLY A 155 -5.85 9.94 3.84
CA GLY A 155 -6.05 11.29 4.37
C GLY A 155 -7.48 11.78 4.15
N VAL A 156 -7.97 11.68 2.90
CA VAL A 156 -9.33 12.11 2.54
C VAL A 156 -10.40 11.34 3.30
N MET A 157 -10.29 10.01 3.40
CA MET A 157 -11.30 9.21 4.08
C MET A 157 -11.37 9.50 5.58
N LYS A 158 -10.23 9.83 6.20
CA LYS A 158 -10.20 10.30 7.60
C LYS A 158 -10.79 11.69 7.74
N SER A 159 -10.47 12.62 6.83
CA SER A 159 -11.08 13.96 6.81
C SER A 159 -12.61 13.90 6.66
N VAL A 160 -13.12 13.08 5.73
CA VAL A 160 -14.56 12.91 5.53
C VAL A 160 -15.22 12.25 6.75
N GLY A 161 -14.56 11.25 7.35
CA GLY A 161 -15.02 10.62 8.60
C GLY A 161 -15.17 11.63 9.74
N GLU A 162 -14.14 12.45 9.97
CA GLU A 162 -14.15 13.50 10.98
C GLU A 162 -15.26 14.54 10.74
N VAL A 163 -15.48 14.96 9.48
CA VAL A 163 -16.59 15.85 9.11
C VAL A 163 -17.96 15.21 9.40
N MET A 164 -18.12 13.91 9.16
CA MET A 164 -19.35 13.19 9.48
C MET A 164 -19.62 13.16 10.99
N VAL A 165 -18.60 12.93 11.81
CA VAL A 165 -18.73 12.94 13.26
C VAL A 165 -19.14 14.33 13.76
N ARG A 166 -18.51 15.39 13.24
CA ARG A 166 -18.90 16.79 13.53
C ARG A 166 -20.32 17.13 13.10
N SER A 167 -20.84 16.43 12.09
CA SER A 167 -22.22 16.58 11.60
C SER A 167 -23.25 15.76 12.42
N GLY A 168 -22.82 15.10 13.50
CA GLY A 168 -23.69 14.35 14.42
C GLY A 168 -23.78 12.84 14.15
N ILE A 169 -23.04 12.30 13.18
CA ILE A 169 -22.96 10.85 12.97
C ILE A 169 -22.10 10.24 14.08
N SER A 170 -22.57 9.18 14.73
CA SER A 170 -21.78 8.55 15.80
C SER A 170 -20.49 7.92 15.26
N ILE A 171 -19.44 7.88 16.08
CA ILE A 171 -18.15 7.24 15.75
C ILE A 171 -18.30 5.77 15.31
N TRP A 172 -19.36 5.10 15.76
CA TRP A 172 -19.69 3.72 15.41
C TRP A 172 -20.25 3.59 14.00
N TRP A 173 -21.13 4.52 13.58
CA TRP A 173 -21.73 4.54 12.25
C TRP A 173 -20.86 5.22 11.20
N MET A 174 -19.91 6.07 11.62
CA MET A 174 -19.04 6.84 10.72
C MET A 174 -18.41 5.99 9.61
N PRO A 175 -17.75 4.83 9.85
CA PRO A 175 -17.14 4.06 8.77
C PRO A 175 -18.15 3.58 7.71
N ALA A 176 -19.34 3.15 8.14
CA ALA A 176 -20.40 2.70 7.24
C ALA A 176 -21.01 3.86 6.44
N ALA A 177 -21.16 5.03 7.07
CA ALA A 177 -21.67 6.24 6.44
C ALA A 177 -20.72 6.79 5.36
N VAL A 178 -19.41 6.83 5.64
CA VAL A 178 -18.40 7.21 4.62
C VAL A 178 -18.44 6.20 3.46
N GLY A 179 -18.52 4.90 3.76
CA GLY A 179 -18.71 3.87 2.74
C GLY A 179 -19.93 4.12 1.83
N ALA A 180 -21.07 4.54 2.40
CA ALA A 180 -22.28 4.85 1.65
C ALA A 180 -22.07 5.97 0.62
N VAL A 181 -21.30 7.01 0.97
CA VAL A 181 -21.01 8.13 0.07
C VAL A 181 -20.13 7.72 -1.10
N PHE A 182 -19.16 6.84 -0.87
CA PHE A 182 -18.19 6.43 -1.90
C PHE A 182 -18.58 5.17 -2.68
N PHE A 183 -19.62 4.43 -2.26
CA PHE A 183 -20.09 3.24 -2.99
C PHE A 183 -20.58 3.56 -4.41
N PRO A 184 -21.36 4.63 -4.69
CA PRO A 184 -21.73 4.99 -6.06
C PRO A 184 -20.53 5.31 -6.95
N LEU A 185 -19.51 5.97 -6.39
CA LEU A 185 -18.28 6.28 -7.09
C LEU A 185 -17.49 5.00 -7.43
N LEU A 186 -17.47 4.03 -6.51
CA LEU A 186 -16.92 2.71 -6.76
C LEU A 186 -17.65 2.01 -7.93
N LEU A 187 -18.98 1.99 -7.94
CA LEU A 187 -19.77 1.37 -9.01
C LEU A 187 -19.44 1.97 -10.38
N LEU A 188 -19.37 3.30 -10.46
CA LEU A 188 -19.02 4.01 -11.70
C LEU A 188 -17.60 3.66 -12.17
N SER A 189 -16.63 3.62 -11.26
CA SER A 189 -15.25 3.30 -11.59
C SER A 189 -15.07 1.83 -12.01
N VAL A 190 -15.76 0.89 -11.37
CA VAL A 190 -15.77 -0.53 -11.75
C VAL A 190 -16.41 -0.71 -13.12
N TRP A 191 -17.50 0.00 -13.41
CA TRP A 191 -18.12 0.00 -14.74
C TRP A 191 -17.15 0.51 -15.83
N ALA A 192 -16.39 1.57 -15.54
CA ALA A 192 -15.36 2.08 -16.45
C ALA A 192 -14.20 1.09 -16.64
N LEU A 193 -13.78 0.39 -15.57
CA LEU A 193 -12.74 -0.65 -15.63
C LEU A 193 -13.17 -1.88 -16.45
N GLU A 194 -14.39 -2.38 -16.24
CA GLU A 194 -15.00 -3.46 -17.04
C GLU A 194 -15.17 -3.04 -18.51
N SER A 195 -15.20 -1.74 -18.77
CA SER A 195 -15.30 -1.21 -20.12
C SER A 195 -13.96 -1.12 -20.87
N LEU A 196 -12.84 -1.38 -20.19
CA LEU A 196 -11.52 -1.36 -20.82
C LEU A 196 -11.32 -2.54 -21.78
N PRO A 197 -10.82 -2.31 -23.00
CA PRO A 197 -10.49 -3.42 -23.90
C PRO A 197 -9.34 -4.26 -23.32
N PRO A 198 -9.24 -5.56 -23.67
CA PRO A 198 -8.09 -6.37 -23.29
C PRO A 198 -6.76 -5.80 -23.83
N PRO A 199 -5.61 -6.16 -23.24
CA PRO A 199 -4.29 -5.87 -23.81
C PRO A 199 -4.24 -6.31 -25.27
N ASP A 200 -3.56 -5.54 -26.10
CA ASP A 200 -3.44 -5.86 -27.53
C ASP A 200 -2.24 -6.79 -27.81
N ALA A 201 -2.17 -7.30 -29.04
CA ALA A 201 -1.10 -8.22 -29.44
C ALA A 201 0.32 -7.61 -29.33
N GLN A 202 0.45 -6.29 -29.23
CA GLN A 202 1.73 -5.63 -29.03
C GLN A 202 2.08 -5.49 -27.55
N ASP A 203 1.08 -5.28 -26.70
CA ASP A 203 1.21 -5.41 -25.25
C ASP A 203 1.73 -6.81 -24.85
N GLU A 204 1.16 -7.87 -25.47
CA GLU A 204 1.57 -9.26 -25.23
C GLU A 204 2.99 -9.59 -25.75
N LYS A 205 3.43 -8.94 -26.83
CA LYS A 205 4.80 -9.12 -27.37
C LYS A 205 5.87 -8.44 -26.51
N GLU A 206 5.53 -7.32 -25.89
CA GLU A 206 6.47 -6.52 -25.09
C GLU A 206 6.54 -6.96 -23.61
N ARG A 207 5.60 -7.79 -23.13
CA ARG A 207 5.57 -8.30 -21.75
C ARG A 207 5.72 -9.82 -21.72
N MET A 208 6.66 -10.32 -20.91
CA MET A 208 6.82 -11.76 -20.72
C MET A 208 5.59 -12.35 -19.99
N PRO A 209 5.08 -13.50 -20.43
CA PRO A 209 4.01 -14.18 -19.73
C PRO A 209 4.47 -14.56 -18.32
N ARG A 210 3.63 -14.27 -17.31
CA ARG A 210 3.89 -14.68 -15.92
C ARG A 210 3.67 -16.17 -15.81
N VAL A 211 4.76 -16.93 -15.71
CA VAL A 211 4.68 -18.38 -15.48
C VAL A 211 4.32 -18.63 -14.01
N PRO A 212 3.29 -19.45 -13.72
CA PRO A 212 3.01 -19.87 -12.35
C PRO A 212 4.22 -20.63 -11.80
N MET A 213 4.82 -20.16 -10.70
CA MET A 213 5.92 -20.88 -10.05
C MET A 213 5.36 -21.95 -9.10
N PHE A 214 5.86 -23.17 -9.19
CA PHE A 214 5.58 -24.23 -8.22
C PHE A 214 6.44 -24.07 -6.95
N ARG A 215 6.09 -24.82 -5.88
CA ARG A 215 6.76 -24.68 -4.57
C ARG A 215 8.27 -24.89 -4.64
N ALA A 216 8.74 -25.85 -5.43
CA ALA A 216 10.16 -26.15 -5.61
C ALA A 216 10.91 -24.98 -6.26
N GLU A 217 10.35 -24.40 -7.31
CA GLU A 217 10.92 -23.26 -8.05
C GLU A 217 10.99 -22.00 -7.18
N ARG A 218 9.93 -21.74 -6.39
CA ARG A 218 9.91 -20.61 -5.43
C ARG A 218 11.05 -20.75 -4.41
N MET A 219 11.21 -21.94 -3.83
CA MET A 219 12.27 -22.19 -2.84
C MET A 219 13.66 -22.12 -3.46
N ALA A 220 13.83 -22.61 -4.69
CA ALA A 220 15.09 -22.49 -5.43
C ALA A 220 15.46 -21.03 -5.72
N MET A 221 14.49 -20.21 -6.16
CA MET A 221 14.68 -18.78 -6.40
C MET A 221 15.09 -18.04 -5.11
N LEU A 222 14.40 -18.32 -4.00
CA LEU A 222 14.73 -17.74 -2.70
C LEU A 222 16.13 -18.13 -2.24
N ARG A 223 16.50 -19.41 -2.30
CA ARG A 223 17.84 -19.88 -1.91
C ARG A 223 18.95 -19.32 -2.78
N ALA A 224 18.73 -19.19 -4.09
CA ALA A 224 19.75 -18.65 -4.98
C ALA A 224 20.00 -17.14 -4.76
N ASN A 225 18.97 -16.39 -4.36
CA ASN A 225 18.99 -14.92 -4.30
C ASN A 225 18.75 -14.36 -2.89
N TRP A 226 18.86 -15.17 -1.84
CA TRP A 226 18.47 -14.78 -0.48
C TRP A 226 19.22 -13.53 0.02
N MET A 227 20.50 -13.38 -0.34
CA MET A 227 21.33 -12.23 0.04
C MET A 227 20.82 -10.89 -0.52
N MET A 228 20.03 -10.92 -1.59
CA MET A 228 19.37 -9.73 -2.15
C MET A 228 17.91 -9.65 -1.67
N ILE A 229 17.19 -10.77 -1.66
CA ILE A 229 15.77 -10.80 -1.31
C ILE A 229 15.54 -10.51 0.17
N PHE A 230 16.29 -11.15 1.08
CA PHE A 230 16.07 -11.02 2.52
C PHE A 230 16.23 -9.58 3.01
N PRO A 231 17.31 -8.83 2.67
CA PRO A 231 17.43 -7.43 3.10
C PRO A 231 16.30 -6.55 2.57
N LEU A 232 15.87 -6.77 1.32
CA LEU A 232 14.74 -6.04 0.72
C LEU A 232 13.43 -6.34 1.45
N VAL A 233 13.13 -7.61 1.72
CA VAL A 233 11.91 -8.01 2.44
C VAL A 233 11.94 -7.46 3.87
N ALA A 234 13.07 -7.56 4.58
CA ALA A 234 13.19 -7.03 5.94
C ALA A 234 13.02 -5.51 5.99
N GLY A 235 13.62 -4.77 5.04
CA GLY A 235 13.38 -3.34 4.88
C GLY A 235 11.90 -3.03 4.57
N TYR A 236 11.26 -3.82 3.71
CA TYR A 236 9.84 -3.68 3.39
C TYR A 236 8.94 -3.90 4.62
N VAL A 237 9.26 -4.87 5.48
CA VAL A 237 8.52 -5.11 6.73
C VAL A 237 8.56 -3.87 7.62
N MET A 238 9.75 -3.28 7.80
CA MET A 238 9.91 -2.06 8.60
C MET A 238 9.13 -0.88 8.00
N LEU A 239 9.25 -0.66 6.69
CA LEU A 239 8.53 0.39 5.98
C LEU A 239 7.01 0.21 6.06
N THR A 240 6.52 -1.02 5.92
CA THR A 240 5.09 -1.33 6.04
C THR A 240 4.60 -1.03 7.44
N ALA A 241 5.32 -1.49 8.46
CA ALA A 241 4.94 -1.32 9.85
C ALA A 241 4.94 0.15 10.28
N ILE A 242 5.96 0.95 9.91
CA ILE A 242 5.96 2.38 10.24
C ILE A 242 4.93 3.17 9.45
N ARG A 243 4.66 2.80 8.19
CA ARG A 243 3.59 3.41 7.41
C ARG A 243 2.24 3.14 8.03
N ASP A 244 1.97 1.88 8.36
CA ASP A 244 0.71 1.50 8.98
C ASP A 244 0.54 2.17 10.34
N PHE A 245 1.61 2.27 11.14
CA PHE A 245 1.58 3.00 12.41
C PHE A 245 1.31 4.50 12.21
N ARG A 246 2.10 5.19 11.38
CA ARG A 246 1.94 6.62 11.05
C ARG A 246 0.52 6.92 10.60
N ASP A 247 -0.01 6.08 9.71
CA ASP A 247 -1.29 6.30 9.08
C ASP A 247 -2.47 6.00 10.03
N ASN A 248 -2.43 4.89 10.77
CA ASN A 248 -3.54 4.51 11.64
C ASN A 248 -3.58 5.33 12.95
N PHE A 249 -2.42 5.80 13.44
CA PHE A 249 -2.30 6.61 14.65
C PHE A 249 -1.97 8.09 14.35
N ALA A 250 -2.30 8.55 13.14
CA ALA A 250 -2.12 9.95 12.74
C ALA A 250 -2.81 10.94 13.70
N PRO A 251 -4.06 10.72 14.18
CA PRO A 251 -4.67 11.63 15.15
C PRO A 251 -3.84 11.82 16.41
N GLU A 252 -3.30 10.73 16.95
CA GLU A 252 -2.47 10.73 18.16
C GLU A 252 -1.16 11.47 17.94
N LEU A 253 -0.54 11.29 16.76
CA LEU A 253 0.69 12.01 16.39
C LEU A 253 0.44 13.51 16.24
N TRP A 254 -0.67 13.91 15.62
CA TRP A 254 -1.05 15.32 15.48
C TRP A 254 -1.35 15.98 16.82
N GLN A 255 -2.12 15.31 17.68
CA GLN A 255 -2.43 15.79 19.03
C GLN A 255 -1.17 15.92 19.88
N ALA A 256 -0.26 14.94 19.82
CA ALA A 256 1.02 14.99 20.51
C ALA A 256 1.96 16.08 19.95
N ALA A 257 1.83 16.43 18.66
CA ALA A 257 2.53 17.56 18.04
C ALA A 257 1.86 18.92 18.30
N GLY A 258 0.78 18.97 19.10
CA GLY A 258 0.11 20.21 19.52
C GLY A 258 -1.06 20.66 18.64
N TYR A 259 -1.50 19.84 17.68
CA TYR A 259 -2.61 20.17 16.77
C TYR A 259 -3.94 19.60 17.29
N ARG A 260 -5.00 20.42 17.30
CA ARG A 260 -6.34 20.04 17.78
C ARG A 260 -7.36 19.88 16.66
N ASP A 261 -7.39 20.80 15.70
CA ASP A 261 -8.25 20.68 14.52
C ASP A 261 -7.53 19.94 13.39
N ILE A 262 -7.69 18.62 13.38
CA ILE A 262 -6.90 17.71 12.55
C ILE A 262 -7.63 17.25 11.27
N ALA A 263 -8.91 17.62 11.10
CA ALA A 263 -9.76 17.15 10.01
C ALA A 263 -9.13 17.45 8.64
N ALA A 264 -8.77 18.71 8.39
CA ALA A 264 -8.13 19.13 7.15
C ALA A 264 -6.67 18.65 7.06
N LEU A 265 -5.97 18.58 8.20
CA LEU A 265 -4.54 18.22 8.26
C LEU A 265 -4.26 16.84 7.66
N PHE A 266 -5.18 15.87 7.78
CA PHE A 266 -5.01 14.56 7.14
C PHE A 266 -4.91 14.64 5.61
N THR A 267 -5.69 15.51 4.98
CA THR A 267 -5.66 15.68 3.51
C THR A 267 -4.54 16.63 3.10
N GLU A 268 -4.38 17.75 3.82
CA GLU A 268 -3.35 18.75 3.54
C GLU A 268 -1.94 18.17 3.62
N SER A 269 -1.66 17.24 4.53
CA SER A 269 -0.33 16.61 4.61
C SER A 269 -0.09 15.59 3.49
N GLU A 270 -1.12 14.88 3.03
CA GLU A 270 -0.94 13.76 2.09
C GLU A 270 -0.98 14.18 0.61
N VAL A 271 -1.63 15.30 0.26
CA VAL A 271 -1.67 15.81 -1.13
C VAL A 271 -0.28 16.15 -1.66
N PRO A 272 0.55 16.98 -0.99
CA PRO A 272 1.89 17.29 -1.46
C PRO A 272 2.79 16.04 -1.51
N VAL A 273 2.61 15.13 -0.55
CA VAL A 273 3.35 13.87 -0.48
C VAL A 273 3.04 12.98 -1.68
N ALA A 274 1.76 12.80 -2.03
CA ALA A 274 1.35 12.01 -3.18
C ALA A 274 1.90 12.59 -4.50
N ILE A 275 1.83 13.92 -4.67
CA ILE A 275 2.37 14.61 -5.84
C ILE A 275 3.90 14.42 -5.92
N GLY A 276 4.61 14.66 -4.81
CA GLY A 276 6.07 14.53 -4.76
C GLY A 276 6.53 13.11 -5.08
N VAL A 277 5.87 12.09 -4.53
CA VAL A 277 6.17 10.67 -4.82
C VAL A 277 5.89 10.34 -6.29
N LEU A 278 4.76 10.79 -6.85
CA LEU A 278 4.43 10.58 -8.25
C LEU A 278 5.47 11.16 -9.21
N VAL A 279 5.94 12.39 -8.95
CA VAL A 279 6.96 13.04 -9.78
C VAL A 279 8.25 12.24 -9.82
N VAL A 280 8.71 11.75 -8.66
CA VAL A 280 9.94 10.96 -8.55
C VAL A 280 9.78 9.59 -9.24
N LEU A 281 8.66 8.90 -9.03
CA LEU A 281 8.39 7.61 -9.66
C LEU A 281 8.23 7.73 -11.19
N ALA A 282 7.59 8.79 -11.67
CA ALA A 282 7.48 9.08 -13.10
C ALA A 282 8.86 9.33 -13.73
N ALA A 283 9.79 9.97 -13.00
CA ALA A 283 11.17 10.12 -13.46
C ALA A 283 11.90 8.77 -13.53
N LEU A 284 11.73 7.89 -12.54
CA LEU A 284 12.32 6.54 -12.52
C LEU A 284 11.82 5.66 -13.68
N ASN A 285 10.57 5.82 -14.13
CA ASN A 285 10.01 5.07 -15.26
C ASN A 285 10.75 5.32 -16.59
N ARG A 286 11.54 6.39 -16.70
CA ARG A 286 12.37 6.65 -17.89
C ARG A 286 13.59 5.73 -18.00
N VAL A 287 13.97 5.05 -16.91
CA VAL A 287 15.13 4.15 -16.87
C VAL A 287 14.77 2.78 -17.48
N ARG A 288 15.17 2.56 -18.73
CA ARG A 288 14.82 1.33 -19.47
C ARG A 288 15.64 0.10 -19.05
N ALA A 289 16.91 0.27 -18.68
CA ALA A 289 17.79 -0.84 -18.35
C ALA A 289 17.44 -1.44 -16.98
N ASN A 290 17.07 -2.73 -16.94
CA ASN A 290 16.53 -3.38 -15.72
C ASN A 290 17.47 -3.31 -14.51
N LEU A 291 18.77 -3.56 -14.71
CA LEU A 291 19.76 -3.50 -13.62
C LEU A 291 19.93 -2.07 -13.07
N VAL A 292 20.00 -1.08 -13.98
CA VAL A 292 20.12 0.34 -13.58
C VAL A 292 18.84 0.80 -12.89
N ALA A 293 17.67 0.39 -13.38
CA ALA A 293 16.38 0.68 -12.75
C ALA A 293 16.29 0.07 -11.34
N LEU A 294 16.72 -1.19 -11.17
CA LEU A 294 16.78 -1.84 -9.86
C LEU A 294 17.69 -1.08 -8.87
N GLN A 295 18.89 -0.72 -9.31
CA GLN A 295 19.85 0.05 -8.50
C GLN A 295 19.31 1.44 -8.15
N ALA A 296 18.71 2.13 -9.11
CA ALA A 296 18.10 3.44 -8.89
C ALA A 296 16.93 3.36 -7.88
N MET A 297 16.12 2.30 -7.92
CA MET A 297 15.07 2.07 -6.93
C MET A 297 15.64 1.79 -5.53
N GLN A 298 16.72 1.00 -5.42
CA GLN A 298 17.40 0.78 -4.13
C GLN A 298 18.02 2.07 -3.57
N VAL A 299 18.63 2.90 -4.41
CA VAL A 299 19.10 4.23 -4.01
C VAL A 299 17.93 5.10 -3.54
N LEU A 300 16.80 5.09 -4.26
CA LEU A 300 15.61 5.83 -3.83
C LEU A 300 15.10 5.34 -2.45
N ILE A 301 15.11 4.03 -2.21
CA ILE A 301 14.75 3.44 -0.91
C ILE A 301 15.63 3.98 0.21
N ILE A 302 16.95 4.02 -0.02
CA ILE A 302 17.91 4.57 0.95
C ILE A 302 17.67 6.07 1.16
N LEU A 303 17.51 6.85 0.10
CA LEU A 303 17.23 8.28 0.21
C LEU A 303 15.92 8.58 0.95
N GLY A 304 14.88 7.78 0.70
CA GLY A 304 13.61 7.89 1.43
C GLY A 304 13.75 7.59 2.92
N ALA A 305 14.53 6.57 3.28
CA ALA A 305 14.86 6.24 4.67
C ALA A 305 15.67 7.34 5.36
N LEU A 306 16.66 7.92 4.68
CA LEU A 306 17.44 9.05 5.20
C LEU A 306 16.58 10.30 5.35
N MET A 307 15.66 10.56 4.42
CA MET A 307 14.70 11.67 4.51
C MET A 307 13.75 11.51 5.71
N LEU A 308 13.29 10.29 5.99
CA LEU A 308 12.50 9.98 7.18
C LEU A 308 13.26 10.31 8.49
N ALA A 309 14.51 9.85 8.61
CA ALA A 309 15.34 10.16 9.78
C ALA A 309 15.67 11.65 9.88
N GLY A 310 16.07 12.28 8.77
CA GLY A 310 16.42 13.70 8.72
C GLY A 310 15.26 14.60 9.11
N ALA A 311 14.07 14.37 8.55
CA ALA A 311 12.85 15.09 8.93
C ALA A 311 12.53 14.91 10.41
N THR A 312 12.67 13.70 10.94
CA THR A 312 12.41 13.41 12.35
C THR A 312 13.41 14.10 13.28
N ALA A 313 14.69 14.13 12.91
CA ALA A 313 15.72 14.87 13.65
C ALA A 313 15.46 16.37 13.62
N SER A 314 15.16 16.95 12.45
CA SER A 314 14.82 18.36 12.32
C SER A 314 13.61 18.75 13.17
N PHE A 315 12.61 17.88 13.28
CA PHE A 315 11.46 18.09 14.17
C PHE A 315 11.86 18.09 15.64
N GLN A 316 12.66 17.13 16.10
CA GLN A 316 13.12 17.08 17.49
C GLN A 316 13.98 18.28 17.90
N PHE A 317 14.78 18.82 16.98
CA PHE A 317 15.56 20.03 17.20
C PHE A 317 14.75 21.32 17.07
N GLY A 318 13.43 21.25 16.79
CA GLY A 318 12.57 22.41 16.61
C GLY A 318 12.86 23.22 15.34
N LEU A 319 13.57 22.66 14.36
CA LEU A 319 13.94 23.33 13.11
C LEU A 319 12.77 23.39 12.11
N ILE A 320 11.81 22.48 12.22
CA ILE A 320 10.64 22.40 11.36
C ILE A 320 9.36 22.22 12.18
N SER A 321 8.23 22.67 11.63
CA SER A 321 6.91 22.48 12.24
C SER A 321 6.46 21.01 12.18
N GLY A 322 5.49 20.63 13.02
CA GLY A 322 4.90 19.29 12.99
C GLY A 322 4.23 18.97 11.65
N LEU A 323 3.62 19.97 10.99
CA LEU A 323 3.07 19.82 9.64
C LEU A 323 4.14 19.45 8.61
N LEU A 324 5.23 20.22 8.57
CA LEU A 324 6.32 19.97 7.62
C LEU A 324 7.03 18.64 7.93
N TRP A 325 7.17 18.29 9.21
CA TRP A 325 7.66 16.97 9.63
C TRP A 325 6.79 15.83 9.11
N MET A 326 5.47 15.91 9.29
CA MET A 326 4.53 14.89 8.80
C MET A 326 4.58 14.77 7.27
N MET A 327 4.73 15.88 6.54
CA MET A 327 4.91 15.88 5.09
C MET A 327 6.24 15.23 4.68
N LEU A 328 7.38 15.67 5.21
CA LEU A 328 8.70 15.19 4.81
C LEU A 328 8.95 13.73 5.23
N SER A 329 8.54 13.36 6.45
CA SER A 329 8.62 11.98 6.93
C SER A 329 7.70 11.06 6.11
N GLY A 330 6.49 11.52 5.76
CA GLY A 330 5.57 10.82 4.87
C GLY A 330 6.17 10.64 3.47
N MET A 331 6.73 11.69 2.88
CA MET A 331 7.36 11.64 1.57
C MET A 331 8.55 10.66 1.55
N GLY A 332 9.47 10.75 2.53
CA GLY A 332 10.59 9.81 2.63
C GLY A 332 10.12 8.36 2.75
N LEU A 333 9.12 8.12 3.59
CA LEU A 333 8.52 6.81 3.78
C LEU A 333 7.88 6.25 2.50
N TYR A 334 7.06 7.03 1.81
CA TYR A 334 6.39 6.58 0.59
C TYR A 334 7.33 6.46 -0.62
N LEU A 335 8.39 7.27 -0.71
CA LEU A 335 9.45 7.10 -1.71
C LEU A 335 10.18 5.76 -1.52
N ALA A 336 10.42 5.36 -0.27
CA ALA A 336 11.02 4.08 0.03
C ALA A 336 10.05 2.90 -0.10
N TYR A 337 8.78 3.09 0.23
CA TYR A 337 7.79 2.01 0.23
C TYR A 337 7.23 1.68 -1.16
N THR A 338 6.95 2.70 -1.99
CA THR A 338 6.21 2.51 -3.24
C THR A 338 6.90 1.63 -4.28
N PRO A 339 8.24 1.67 -4.46
CA PRO A 339 8.92 0.81 -5.44
C PRO A 339 8.63 -0.68 -5.27
N PHE A 340 8.45 -1.16 -4.03
CA PHE A 340 8.14 -2.56 -3.73
C PHE A 340 6.79 -3.02 -4.29
N ASN A 341 5.81 -2.13 -4.36
CA ASN A 341 4.46 -2.43 -4.81
C ASN A 341 4.28 -2.30 -6.33
N ALA A 342 5.18 -1.56 -6.98
CA ALA A 342 5.05 -1.23 -8.39
C ALA A 342 6.01 -2.03 -9.28
N MET A 343 7.33 -1.95 -9.04
CA MET A 343 8.32 -2.30 -10.08
C MET A 343 9.57 -3.00 -9.57
N LEU A 344 9.92 -2.87 -8.28
CA LEU A 344 11.19 -3.35 -7.75
C LEU A 344 11.40 -4.85 -8.02
N PHE A 345 10.40 -5.68 -7.67
CA PHE A 345 10.49 -7.13 -7.85
C PHE A 345 10.44 -7.54 -9.33
N ASP A 346 9.68 -6.83 -10.17
CA ASP A 346 9.68 -7.06 -11.61
C ASP A 346 11.07 -6.78 -12.22
N ARG A 347 11.67 -5.63 -11.88
CA ARG A 347 13.02 -5.26 -12.36
C ARG A 347 14.08 -6.19 -11.82
N MET A 348 13.94 -6.66 -10.58
CA MET A 348 14.84 -7.64 -9.97
C MET A 348 14.80 -8.98 -10.71
N ILE A 349 13.61 -9.54 -10.95
CA ILE A 349 13.46 -10.81 -11.69
C ILE A 349 14.00 -10.65 -13.11
N ALA A 350 13.68 -9.55 -13.78
CA ALA A 350 14.19 -9.26 -15.12
C ALA A 350 15.71 -9.11 -15.15
N ALA A 351 16.33 -8.54 -14.11
CA ALA A 351 17.78 -8.41 -14.00
C ALA A 351 18.49 -9.74 -13.66
N ILE A 352 17.84 -10.64 -12.91
CA ILE A 352 18.35 -12.00 -12.65
C ILE A 352 18.35 -12.85 -13.94
N GLY A 353 17.46 -12.55 -14.88
CA GLY A 353 17.38 -13.25 -16.18
C GLY A 353 16.79 -14.66 -16.11
N LYS A 354 16.13 -15.01 -14.99
CA LYS A 354 15.44 -16.30 -14.82
C LYS A 354 13.92 -16.11 -14.78
N PRO A 355 13.12 -17.04 -15.32
CA PRO A 355 11.67 -17.01 -15.16
C PRO A 355 11.29 -16.94 -13.68
N GLY A 356 10.45 -15.97 -13.32
CA GLY A 356 10.02 -15.75 -11.94
C GLY A 356 8.74 -14.93 -11.88
N ASN A 357 8.01 -15.06 -10.78
CA ASN A 357 6.76 -14.33 -10.55
C ASN A 357 6.97 -13.27 -9.46
N SER A 358 6.96 -12.00 -9.86
CA SER A 358 7.08 -10.85 -8.94
C SER A 358 5.93 -10.76 -7.96
N GLY A 359 4.73 -11.14 -8.39
CA GLY A 359 3.55 -11.26 -7.53
C GLY A 359 3.83 -12.13 -6.32
N PHE A 360 4.48 -13.28 -6.48
CA PHE A 360 4.83 -14.13 -5.32
C PHE A 360 5.66 -13.37 -4.27
N LEU A 361 6.68 -12.62 -4.70
CA LEU A 361 7.51 -11.84 -3.78
C LEU A 361 6.73 -10.71 -3.11
N ILE A 362 5.87 -10.00 -3.87
CA ILE A 362 4.98 -8.97 -3.32
C ILE A 362 4.05 -9.55 -2.25
N TYR A 363 3.39 -10.69 -2.52
CA TYR A 363 2.48 -11.33 -1.57
C TYR A 363 3.19 -11.79 -0.30
N VAL A 364 4.40 -12.37 -0.42
CA VAL A 364 5.20 -12.79 0.74
C VAL A 364 5.63 -11.57 1.56
N SER A 365 6.12 -10.53 0.89
CA SER A 365 6.49 -9.26 1.51
C SER A 365 5.31 -8.60 2.23
N ASP A 366 4.13 -8.56 1.61
CA ASP A 366 2.91 -7.99 2.20
C ASP A 366 2.48 -8.76 3.45
N ALA A 367 2.45 -10.09 3.38
CA ALA A 367 2.10 -10.92 4.53
C ALA A 367 3.07 -10.71 5.70
N ALA A 368 4.38 -10.68 5.42
CA ALA A 368 5.40 -10.40 6.42
C ALA A 368 5.26 -8.97 6.98
N GLY A 369 4.97 -7.98 6.12
CA GLY A 369 4.78 -6.58 6.51
C GLY A 369 3.57 -6.38 7.42
N TYR A 370 2.45 -7.06 7.15
CA TYR A 370 1.28 -7.03 8.03
C TYR A 370 1.56 -7.70 9.39
N CYS A 371 2.27 -8.82 9.40
CA CYS A 371 2.72 -9.44 10.66
C CYS A 371 3.63 -8.49 11.45
N GLY A 372 4.57 -7.81 10.78
CA GLY A 372 5.43 -6.79 11.40
C GLY A 372 4.63 -5.61 11.97
N SER A 373 3.60 -5.16 11.25
CA SER A 373 2.72 -4.07 11.69
C SER A 373 1.96 -4.44 12.97
N VAL A 374 1.38 -5.64 13.03
CA VAL A 374 0.74 -6.17 14.24
C VAL A 374 1.77 -6.27 15.37
N GLY A 375 2.96 -6.81 15.09
CA GLY A 375 4.04 -6.94 16.08
C GLY A 375 4.43 -5.60 16.71
N VAL A 376 4.57 -4.55 15.91
CA VAL A 376 4.90 -3.19 16.39
C VAL A 376 3.79 -2.63 17.28
N ILE A 377 2.52 -2.81 16.91
CA ILE A 377 1.39 -2.32 17.71
C ILE A 377 1.30 -3.07 19.05
N VAL A 378 1.49 -4.39 19.04
CA VAL A 378 1.53 -5.20 20.27
C VAL A 378 2.71 -4.80 21.15
N LEU A 379 3.90 -4.60 20.57
CA LEU A 379 5.10 -4.19 21.30
C LEU A 379 4.91 -2.80 21.93
N ARG A 380 4.31 -1.86 21.19
CA ARG A 380 3.93 -0.56 21.73
C ARG A 380 2.96 -0.68 22.89
N ASN A 381 1.98 -1.58 22.83
CA ASN A 381 1.01 -1.75 23.92
C ASN A 381 1.57 -2.47 25.14
N ALA A 382 2.52 -3.39 24.94
CA ALA A 382 3.18 -4.10 26.04
C ALA A 382 4.20 -3.23 26.79
N TYR A 383 4.93 -2.36 26.08
CA TYR A 383 6.08 -1.62 26.63
C TYR A 383 5.94 -0.10 26.58
N GLY A 384 4.96 0.42 25.84
CA GLY A 384 4.74 1.86 25.72
C GLY A 384 4.05 2.42 26.96
N THR A 385 4.55 3.55 27.44
CA THR A 385 3.83 4.34 28.45
C THR A 385 2.57 4.95 27.85
N SER A 386 1.47 4.93 28.60
CA SER A 386 0.20 5.53 28.20
C SER A 386 0.40 6.98 27.74
N GLY A 387 0.00 7.30 26.51
CA GLY A 387 0.07 8.65 25.95
C GLY A 387 1.33 8.97 25.15
N ASN A 388 2.39 8.15 25.20
CA ASN A 388 3.64 8.46 24.49
C ASN A 388 3.72 7.90 23.05
N TRP A 389 2.74 8.24 22.22
CA TRP A 389 2.70 7.84 20.80
C TRP A 389 3.84 8.47 19.99
N LEU A 390 4.18 9.73 20.29
CA LEU A 390 5.17 10.49 19.56
C LEU A 390 6.59 9.96 19.78
N SER A 391 7.04 9.73 21.02
CA SER A 391 8.40 9.22 21.24
C SER A 391 8.57 7.80 20.70
N PHE A 392 7.53 6.95 20.79
CA PHE A 392 7.57 5.64 20.17
C PHE A 392 7.75 5.75 18.65
N TYR A 393 6.96 6.60 17.99
CA TYR A 393 7.07 6.80 16.55
C TYR A 393 8.43 7.38 16.14
N VAL A 394 8.98 8.33 16.90
CA VAL A 394 10.31 8.89 16.65
C VAL A 394 11.40 7.82 16.74
N ALA A 395 11.40 7.01 17.81
CA ALA A 395 12.36 5.91 17.96
C ALA A 395 12.20 4.89 16.82
N PHE A 396 10.96 4.58 16.45
CA PHE A 396 10.67 3.66 15.37
C PHE A 396 11.08 4.19 13.99
N ALA A 397 10.98 5.51 13.77
CA ALA A 397 11.46 6.17 12.56
C ALA A 397 12.97 6.03 12.39
N TYR A 398 13.75 6.23 13.46
CA TYR A 398 15.20 6.02 13.42
C TYR A 398 15.57 4.56 13.22
N ALA A 399 14.92 3.64 13.95
CA ALA A 399 15.16 2.21 13.78
C ALA A 399 14.85 1.75 12.34
N THR A 400 13.73 2.21 11.78
CA THR A 400 13.36 1.94 10.39
C THR A 400 14.39 2.50 9.43
N ALA A 401 14.78 3.77 9.59
CA ALA A 401 15.76 4.40 8.73
C ALA A 401 17.12 3.68 8.75
N ALA A 402 17.60 3.29 9.94
CA ALA A 402 18.85 2.56 10.10
C ALA A 402 18.80 1.18 9.42
N ILE A 403 17.75 0.40 9.67
CA ILE A 403 17.58 -0.94 9.09
C ILE A 403 17.43 -0.87 7.57
N VAL A 404 16.55 0.02 7.07
CA VAL A 404 16.30 0.16 5.63
C VAL A 404 17.55 0.68 4.91
N THR A 405 18.31 1.59 5.51
CA THR A 405 19.58 2.08 4.94
C THR A 405 20.62 0.95 4.91
N GLY A 406 20.84 0.26 6.02
CA GLY A 406 21.83 -0.82 6.10
C GLY A 406 21.52 -1.99 5.15
N PHE A 407 20.27 -2.46 5.15
CA PHE A 407 19.81 -3.51 4.26
C PHE A 407 19.70 -3.07 2.80
N GLY A 408 19.35 -1.81 2.56
CA GLY A 408 19.37 -1.21 1.22
C GLY A 408 20.77 -1.18 0.63
N LEU A 409 21.79 -0.74 1.40
CA LEU A 409 23.19 -0.73 0.99
C LEU A 409 23.71 -2.15 0.73
N LEU A 410 23.40 -3.10 1.62
CA LEU A 410 23.77 -4.50 1.43
C LEU A 410 23.15 -5.08 0.14
N SER A 411 21.85 -4.88 -0.07
CA SER A 411 21.17 -5.35 -1.27
C SER A 411 21.70 -4.69 -2.54
N LEU A 412 22.04 -3.39 -2.48
CA LEU A 412 22.61 -2.65 -3.60
C LEU A 412 24.00 -3.15 -3.98
N PHE A 413 24.84 -3.39 -2.98
CA PHE A 413 26.17 -3.98 -3.16
C PHE A 413 26.07 -5.37 -3.82
N VAL A 414 25.21 -6.23 -3.29
CA VAL A 414 24.99 -7.59 -3.83
C VAL A 414 24.46 -7.55 -5.27
N ALA A 415 23.49 -6.66 -5.55
CA ALA A 415 22.93 -6.50 -6.89
C ALA A 415 23.99 -5.99 -7.88
N HIS A 416 24.82 -5.01 -7.49
CA HIS A 416 25.89 -4.51 -8.34
C HIS A 416 26.94 -5.58 -8.64
N TRP A 417 27.36 -6.34 -7.63
CA TRP A 417 28.43 -7.32 -7.79
C TRP A 417 27.95 -8.56 -8.56
N ARG A 418 26.88 -9.23 -8.10
CA ARG A 418 26.42 -10.50 -8.69
C ARG A 418 25.82 -10.35 -10.08
N LEU A 419 25.06 -9.28 -10.35
CA LEU A 419 24.34 -9.14 -11.63
C LEU A 419 25.22 -8.51 -12.72
N LYS A 420 26.33 -7.86 -12.36
CA LYS A 420 27.31 -7.34 -13.32
C LYS A 420 28.29 -8.43 -13.76
N GLU A 421 28.68 -9.33 -12.85
CA GLU A 421 29.55 -10.48 -13.15
C GLU A 421 28.80 -11.62 -13.88
N GLY A 422 27.49 -11.75 -13.68
CA GLY A 422 26.65 -12.76 -14.34
C GLY A 422 25.98 -12.34 -15.65
N ALA A 423 26.22 -11.12 -16.14
CA ALA A 423 25.58 -10.65 -17.37
C ALA A 423 26.17 -11.37 -18.59
N PRO A 424 25.39 -12.18 -19.35
CA PRO A 424 25.85 -12.64 -20.65
C PRO A 424 26.16 -11.41 -21.51
N ALA A 425 27.28 -11.47 -22.25
CA ALA A 425 27.67 -10.44 -23.21
C ALA A 425 26.43 -9.99 -24.00
N ARG A 426 26.18 -8.68 -24.01
CA ARG A 426 25.03 -8.08 -24.68
C ARG A 426 24.88 -8.72 -26.06
N VAL A 427 23.82 -9.51 -26.27
CA VAL A 427 23.38 -9.86 -27.61
C VAL A 427 22.86 -8.56 -28.22
N THR A 428 23.74 -7.84 -28.90
CA THR A 428 23.36 -6.85 -29.90
C THR A 428 22.47 -7.57 -30.91
N ARG A 429 21.16 -7.39 -30.79
CA ARG A 429 20.27 -7.77 -31.90
C ARG A 429 20.50 -6.76 -33.02
N PRO A 430 20.66 -7.22 -34.28
CA PRO A 430 20.85 -6.36 -35.43
C PRO A 430 19.63 -5.46 -35.69
#